data_AF-A0A7C7KQY0-F1
#
_entry.id   AF-A0A7C7KQY0-F1
#
_cell.length_a   1.000
_cell.length_b   1.000
_cell.length_c   1.000
_cell.angle_alpha   90.00
_cell.angle_beta   90.00
_cell.angle_gamma   90.00
#
_symmetry.space_group_name_H-M   'P 1'
#
loop_
_entity.id
_entity.type
_entity.pdbx_description
1 polymer ?
#
loop_
_entity_poly.entity_id
_entity_poly.type
_entity_poly.pdbx_seq_one_letter_code
_entity_poly.pdbx_strand_id
1 'polypeptide(L)'
;MPARPLTWPLALLLAVIVIVTMFPIFWIVMTAIKPPTDWNAVPAIWVPADPTIINFQTLFDPEAIGDYGVGGVSESATAAVGGSLLASIAATLLSVTVGLFAAIGLSRY
;
A
#
# COMPACT_ATOMS: atom_id res chain seq x y z
N MET A 1 -23.40 -25.45 11.86
CA MET A 1 -24.09 -24.24 12.36
C MET A 1 -24.85 -23.64 11.19
N PRO A 2 -26.18 -23.38 11.27
CA PRO A 2 -26.89 -22.78 10.15
C PRO A 2 -26.35 -21.37 9.90
N ALA A 3 -25.94 -21.08 8.66
CA ALA A 3 -25.46 -19.77 8.26
C ALA A 3 -26.60 -18.76 8.43
N ARG A 4 -26.44 -17.81 9.36
CA ARG A 4 -27.39 -16.69 9.49
C ARG A 4 -27.19 -15.76 8.29
N PRO A 5 -28.25 -15.43 7.53
CA PRO A 5 -28.13 -14.48 6.43
C PRO A 5 -27.76 -13.10 6.98
N LEU A 6 -26.94 -12.35 6.23
CA LEU A 6 -26.64 -10.96 6.53
C LEU A 6 -27.94 -10.15 6.53
N THR A 7 -28.29 -9.58 7.69
CA THR A 7 -29.43 -8.66 7.77
C THR A 7 -29.09 -7.36 7.03
N TRP A 8 -30.06 -6.73 6.40
CA TRP A 8 -29.85 -5.47 5.68
C TRP A 8 -29.15 -4.37 6.50
N PRO A 9 -29.45 -4.17 7.80
CA PRO A 9 -28.72 -3.21 8.63
C PRO A 9 -27.24 -3.57 8.79
N LEU A 10 -26.94 -4.86 8.97
CA LEU A 10 -25.56 -5.33 9.09
C LEU A 10 -24.82 -5.19 7.75
N ALA A 11 -25.48 -5.49 6.63
CA ALA A 11 -24.91 -5.30 5.30
C ALA A 11 -24.57 -3.82 5.03
N LEU A 12 -25.46 -2.89 5.40
CA LEU A 12 -25.22 -1.45 5.25
C LEU A 12 -24.08 -0.98 6.16
N LEU A 13 -24.05 -1.43 7.42
CA LEU A 13 -22.95 -1.12 8.33
C LEU A 13 -21.61 -1.61 7.79
N LEU A 14 -21.55 -2.84 7.28
CA LEU A 14 -20.34 -3.39 6.67
C LEU A 14 -19.93 -2.61 5.42
N ALA A 15 -20.88 -2.20 4.57
CA ALA A 15 -20.58 -1.38 3.40
C ALA A 15 -19.94 -0.04 3.79
N VAL A 16 -20.47 0.63 4.82
CA VAL A 16 -19.89 1.88 5.35
C VAL A 16 -18.48 1.64 5.89
N ILE A 17 -18.28 0.57 6.67
CA ILE A 17 -16.95 0.22 7.19
C ILE A 17 -15.96 0.01 6.04
N VAL A 18 -16.34 -0.77 5.03
CA VAL A 18 -15.50 -1.02 3.84
C VAL A 18 -15.15 0.29 3.13
N ILE A 19 -16.13 1.17 2.89
CA ILE A 19 -15.88 2.46 2.23
C ILE A 19 -14.87 3.30 3.03
N VAL A 20 -15.06 3.40 4.35
CA VAL A 20 -14.16 4.18 5.22
C VAL A 20 -12.76 3.56 5.27
N THR A 21 -12.65 2.24 5.36
CA THR A 21 -11.35 1.54 5.39
C THR A 21 -10.64 1.57 4.03
N MET A 22 -11.39 1.57 2.93
CA MET A 22 -10.83 1.64 1.57
C MET A 22 -10.47 3.06 1.15
N PHE A 23 -11.01 4.09 1.81
CA PHE A 23 -10.76 5.47 1.44
C PHE A 23 -9.26 5.85 1.42
N PRO A 24 -8.42 5.50 2.41
CA PRO A 24 -6.98 5.75 2.34
C PRO A 24 -6.29 5.04 1.17
N ILE A 25 -6.73 3.81 0.84
CA ILE A 25 -6.18 3.06 -0.30
C ILE A 25 -6.54 3.75 -1.61
N PHE A 26 -7.81 4.14 -1.76
CA PHE A 26 -8.26 4.97 -2.88
C PHE A 26 -7.41 6.22 -3.01
N TRP A 27 -7.16 6.93 -1.91
CA TRP A 27 -6.37 8.16 -1.92
C TRP A 27 -4.91 7.94 -2.34
N ILE A 28 -4.27 6.87 -1.85
CA ILE A 28 -2.90 6.49 -2.25
C ILE A 28 -2.84 6.15 -3.73
N VAL A 29 -3.77 5.34 -4.23
CA VAL A 29 -3.82 4.94 -5.65
C VAL A 29 -4.01 6.17 -6.54
N MET A 30 -4.95 7.04 -6.21
CA MET A 30 -5.18 8.27 -6.98
C MET A 30 -3.96 9.19 -6.95
N THR A 31 -3.32 9.35 -5.79
CA THR A 31 -2.14 10.22 -5.67
C THR A 31 -0.93 9.65 -6.40
N ALA A 32 -0.78 8.32 -6.46
CA ALA A 32 0.28 7.67 -7.22
C ALA A 32 0.21 7.97 -8.73
N ILE A 33 -0.99 8.23 -9.27
CA ILE A 33 -1.18 8.58 -10.69
C ILE A 33 -1.42 10.08 -10.93
N LYS A 34 -1.50 10.91 -9.88
CA LYS A 34 -1.65 12.37 -10.02
C LYS A 34 -0.37 12.98 -10.57
N PRO A 35 -0.46 13.97 -11.48
CA PRO A 35 0.69 14.79 -11.81
C PRO A 35 1.18 15.54 -10.55
N PRO A 36 2.48 15.81 -10.41
CA PRO A 36 3.05 16.46 -9.22
C PRO A 36 2.42 17.81 -8.87
N THR A 37 1.92 18.53 -9.88
CA THR A 37 1.20 19.80 -9.73
C THR A 37 -0.09 19.68 -8.90
N ASP A 38 -0.70 18.50 -8.88
CA ASP A 38 -2.03 18.27 -8.31
C ASP A 38 -1.98 17.73 -6.88
N TRP A 39 -0.79 17.41 -6.36
CA TRP A 39 -0.62 16.79 -5.05
C TRP A 39 -1.19 17.65 -3.90
N ASN A 40 -1.01 18.97 -3.99
CA ASN A 40 -1.43 19.94 -2.98
C ASN A 40 -2.44 20.95 -3.53
N ALA A 41 -3.20 20.56 -4.57
CA ALA A 41 -4.21 21.42 -5.16
C ALA A 41 -5.29 21.81 -4.14
N VAL A 42 -5.75 23.06 -4.22
CA VAL A 42 -6.87 23.59 -3.44
C VAL A 42 -7.92 24.13 -4.42
N PRO A 43 -9.12 23.53 -4.51
CA PRO A 43 -9.63 22.38 -3.74
C PRO A 43 -8.91 21.06 -4.06
N ALA A 44 -8.97 20.09 -3.15
CA ALA A 44 -8.36 18.78 -3.34
C ALA A 44 -8.92 18.08 -4.58
N ILE A 45 -8.04 17.65 -5.48
CA ILE A 45 -8.40 16.86 -6.66
C ILE A 45 -8.44 15.39 -6.24
N TRP A 46 -9.60 14.73 -6.34
CA TRP A 46 -9.76 13.35 -5.89
C TRP A 46 -9.33 12.34 -6.95
N VAL A 47 -9.69 12.61 -8.20
CA VAL A 47 -9.33 11.83 -9.38
C VAL A 47 -8.65 12.79 -10.36
N PRO A 48 -7.41 12.53 -10.80
CA PRO A 48 -6.73 13.42 -11.74
C PRO A 48 -7.44 13.42 -13.09
N ALA A 49 -7.52 14.60 -13.73
CA ALA A 49 -8.01 14.71 -15.10
C ALA A 49 -7.04 14.07 -16.10
N ASP A 50 -5.73 14.21 -15.83
CA ASP A 50 -4.65 13.68 -16.65
C ASP A 50 -3.78 12.71 -15.81
N PRO A 51 -4.12 11.41 -15.77
CA PRO A 51 -3.33 10.41 -15.08
C PRO A 51 -1.93 10.28 -15.68
N THR A 52 -0.92 10.15 -14.82
CA THR A 52 0.49 10.00 -15.21
C THR A 52 1.13 8.81 -14.51
N ILE A 53 2.28 8.35 -15.03
CA ILE A 53 3.11 7.31 -14.40
C ILE A 53 4.42 7.86 -13.82
N ILE A 54 4.56 9.18 -13.79
CA ILE A 54 5.83 9.85 -13.45
C ILE A 54 6.31 9.46 -12.05
N ASN A 55 5.40 9.35 -11.09
CA ASN A 55 5.71 8.98 -9.70
C ASN A 55 6.26 7.55 -9.57
N PHE A 56 6.04 6.69 -10.58
CA PHE A 56 6.65 5.36 -10.65
C PHE A 56 8.03 5.40 -11.31
N GLN A 57 8.22 6.28 -12.29
CA GLN A 57 9.51 6.48 -12.93
C GLN A 57 10.53 7.06 -11.95
N THR A 58 10.09 7.97 -11.07
CA THR A 58 10.93 8.59 -10.03
C THR A 58 11.52 7.62 -9.03
N LEU A 59 10.99 6.40 -8.94
CA LEU A 59 11.54 5.32 -8.12
C LEU A 59 12.89 4.81 -8.64
N PHE A 60 13.13 4.96 -9.95
CA PHE A 60 14.32 4.49 -10.65
C PHE A 60 15.17 5.65 -11.18
N ASP A 61 14.51 6.74 -11.58
CA ASP A 61 15.13 7.97 -12.05
C ASP A 61 14.55 9.17 -11.26
N PRO A 62 15.12 9.50 -10.10
CA PRO A 62 14.64 10.58 -9.24
C PRO A 62 14.54 11.95 -9.93
N GLU A 63 15.29 12.19 -11.00
CA GLU A 63 15.31 13.47 -11.72
C GLU A 63 14.10 13.64 -12.66
N ALA A 64 13.40 12.54 -13.01
CA ALA A 64 12.26 12.55 -13.94
C ALA A 64 11.15 13.53 -13.52
N ILE A 65 10.97 13.77 -12.22
CA ILE A 65 9.94 14.69 -11.72
C ILE A 65 10.21 16.16 -12.08
N GLY A 66 11.46 16.48 -12.43
CA GLY A 66 11.89 17.82 -12.84
C GLY A 66 11.17 18.34 -14.08
N ASP A 67 10.70 17.46 -14.96
CA ASP A 67 9.91 17.81 -16.15
C ASP A 67 8.60 18.55 -15.81
N TYR A 68 8.09 18.38 -14.58
CA TYR A 68 6.89 19.05 -14.09
C TYR A 68 7.18 20.36 -13.35
N GLY A 69 8.43 20.83 -13.36
CA GLY A 69 8.84 22.05 -12.65
C GLY A 69 8.76 21.94 -11.13
N VAL A 70 8.63 20.71 -10.60
CA VAL A 70 8.59 20.42 -9.17
C VAL A 70 9.95 19.85 -8.78
N GLY A 71 10.61 20.49 -7.81
CA GLY A 71 11.80 19.93 -7.19
C GLY A 71 11.41 18.91 -6.12
N GLY A 72 12.08 17.76 -6.10
CA GLY A 72 11.85 16.72 -5.09
C GLY A 72 13.16 16.16 -4.53
N VAL A 73 13.16 15.82 -3.24
CA VAL A 73 14.16 14.93 -2.64
C VAL A 73 13.69 13.50 -2.88
N SER A 74 13.62 13.09 -4.15
CA SER A 74 13.30 11.71 -4.49
C SER A 74 14.58 10.88 -4.36
N GLU A 75 14.50 9.74 -3.68
CA GLU A 75 15.59 8.76 -3.63
C GLU A 75 15.15 7.51 -4.39
N SER A 76 16.11 6.78 -4.96
CA SER A 76 15.77 5.51 -5.62
C SER A 76 15.20 4.52 -4.62
N ALA A 77 14.03 3.95 -4.94
CA ALA A 77 13.39 2.96 -4.10
C ALA A 77 14.11 1.60 -4.13
N THR A 78 15.04 1.39 -5.07
CA THR A 78 15.65 0.08 -5.35
C THR A 78 16.27 -0.57 -4.11
N ALA A 79 17.07 0.20 -3.35
CA ALA A 79 17.73 -0.31 -2.15
C ALA A 79 16.73 -0.62 -1.04
N ALA A 80 15.75 0.26 -0.82
CA ALA A 80 14.71 0.08 0.20
C ALA A 80 13.81 -1.11 -0.09
N VAL A 81 13.39 -1.27 -1.34
CA VAL A 81 12.57 -2.41 -1.80
C VAL A 81 13.37 -3.71 -1.69
N GLY A 82 14.61 -3.73 -2.16
CA GLY A 82 15.47 -4.91 -2.07
C GLY A 82 15.73 -5.34 -0.62
N GLY A 83 16.06 -4.39 0.26
CA GLY A 83 16.25 -4.64 1.69
C GLY A 83 14.99 -5.16 2.37
N SER A 84 13.82 -4.60 2.04
CA SER A 84 12.52 -5.04 2.58
C SER A 84 12.15 -6.45 2.14
N LEU A 85 12.38 -6.79 0.87
CA LEU A 85 12.17 -8.14 0.34
C LEU A 85 13.09 -9.16 1.04
N LEU A 86 14.38 -8.85 1.15
CA LEU A 86 15.33 -9.71 1.84
C LEU A 86 14.95 -9.92 3.31
N ALA A 87 14.64 -8.82 4.02
CA ALA A 87 14.29 -8.87 5.43
C ALA A 87 13.01 -9.67 5.67
N SER A 88 11.95 -9.41 4.89
CA SER A 88 10.66 -10.12 5.05
C SER A 88 10.77 -11.61 4.75
N ILE A 89 11.48 -12.00 3.68
CA ILE A 89 11.70 -13.41 3.33
C ILE A 89 12.53 -14.10 4.42
N ALA A 90 13.66 -13.52 4.81
CA ALA A 90 14.54 -14.10 5.83
C ALA A 90 13.82 -14.24 7.18
N ALA A 91 13.12 -13.19 7.61
CA ALA A 91 12.36 -13.19 8.86
C ALA A 91 11.24 -14.23 8.84
N THR A 92 10.50 -14.36 7.73
CA THR A 92 9.42 -15.34 7.60
C THR A 92 9.95 -16.78 7.67
N LEU A 93 11.02 -17.08 6.92
CA LEU A 93 11.63 -18.41 6.92
C LEU A 93 12.16 -18.79 8.31
N LEU A 94 12.86 -17.87 8.96
CA LEU A 94 13.36 -18.09 10.31
C LEU A 94 12.22 -18.28 11.30
N SER A 95 11.20 -17.44 11.24
CA SER A 95 10.03 -17.51 12.14
C SER A 95 9.27 -18.83 11.99
N VAL A 96 9.01 -19.27 10.76
CA VAL A 96 8.34 -20.55 10.49
C VAL A 96 9.18 -21.72 10.95
N THR A 97 10.49 -21.70 10.70
CA THR A 97 11.40 -22.78 11.09
C THR A 97 11.47 -22.93 12.60
N VAL A 98 11.72 -21.83 13.31
CA VAL A 98 11.77 -21.82 14.78
C VAL A 98 10.42 -22.18 15.37
N GLY A 99 9.33 -21.61 14.85
CA GLY A 99 7.97 -21.91 15.30
C GLY A 99 7.59 -23.38 15.11
N LEU A 100 7.99 -23.99 13.99
CA LEU A 100 7.74 -25.41 13.72
C LEU A 100 8.49 -26.31 14.71
N PHE A 101 9.77 -26.06 14.96
CA PHE A 101 10.54 -26.84 15.93
C PHE A 101 9.98 -26.71 17.35
N ALA A 102 9.60 -25.49 17.76
CA ALA A 102 8.97 -25.25 19.04
C ALA A 102 7.62 -25.98 19.17
N ALA A 103 6.78 -25.94 18.13
CA ALA A 103 5.49 -26.61 18.10
C ALA A 103 5.64 -28.13 18.22
N ILE A 104 6.60 -28.74 17.51
CA ILE A 104 6.88 -30.19 17.62
C ILE A 104 7.31 -30.54 19.05
N GLY A 105 8.20 -29.74 19.65
CA GLY A 105 8.66 -29.94 21.02
C GLY A 105 7.54 -29.86 22.05
N LEU A 106 6.68 -28.83 21.96
CA LEU A 106 5.55 -28.62 22.87
C LEU A 106 4.39 -29.59 22.64
N SER A 107 4.20 -30.11 21.43
CA SER A 107 3.07 -31.02 21.14
C SER A 107 3.29 -32.45 21.67
N ARG A 108 4.52 -32.80 22.03
CA ARG A 108 4.93 -34.17 22.40
C ARG A 108 5.21 -34.35 23.89
N TYR A 109 5.05 -33.30 24.69
CA TYR A 109 5.16 -33.28 26.15
C TYR A 109 4.10 -32.37 26.74
#